data_AF-A0A7L9FL63-F1
#
_entry.id   AF-A0A7L9FL63-F1
#
_cell.length_a   1.000
_cell.length_b   1.000
_cell.length_c   1.000
_cell.angle_alpha   90.00
_cell.angle_beta   90.00
_cell.angle_gamma   90.00
#
_symmetry.space_group_name_H-M   'P 1'
#
loop_
_entity.id
_entity.type
_entity.pdbx_description
1 polymer ?
#
loop_
_entity_poly.entity_id
_entity_poly.type
_entity_poly.pdbx_seq_one_letter_code
_entity_poly.pdbx_strand_id
1 'polypeptide(L)' 'MITVVCRKCGYVFYKGTKVPNLYKIYASVGGRCPRCGREISWVPVDVKVKRRRK' A
#
# COMPACT_ATOMS: atom_id res chain seq x y z
N MET A 1 0.11 7.99 -11.20
CA MET A 1 -0.35 8.06 -9.80
C MET A 1 -0.20 6.68 -9.20
N ILE A 2 0.49 6.57 -8.09
CA ILE A 2 0.80 5.35 -7.36
C ILE A 2 -0.10 5.31 -6.12
N THR A 3 -0.59 4.12 -5.77
CA THR A 3 -1.42 3.92 -4.59
C THR A 3 -1.04 2.61 -3.93
N VAL A 4 -0.83 2.66 -2.62
CA VAL A 4 -0.56 1.48 -1.79
C VAL A 4 -1.80 1.26 -0.93
N VAL A 5 -2.41 0.08 -1.05
CA VAL A 5 -3.67 -0.24 -0.38
C VAL A 5 -3.60 -1.57 0.35
N CYS A 6 -4.41 -1.71 1.40
CA CYS A 6 -4.63 -2.97 2.07
C CYS A 6 -5.40 -3.92 1.15
N ARG A 7 -4.83 -5.09 0.88
CA ARG A 7 -5.47 -6.13 0.04
C ARG A 7 -6.82 -6.61 0.61
N LYS A 8 -7.00 -6.61 1.93
CA LYS A 8 -8.23 -7.13 2.58
C LYS A 8 -9.38 -6.12 2.58
N CYS A 9 -9.14 -4.88 3.00
CA CYS A 9 -10.20 -3.89 3.22
C CYS A 9 -10.11 -2.65 2.33
N GLY A 10 -9.10 -2.56 1.45
CA GLY A 10 -8.91 -1.42 0.55
C GLY A 10 -8.43 -0.14 1.22
N TYR A 11 -8.04 -0.17 2.50
CA TYR A 11 -7.48 0.99 3.20
C TYR A 11 -6.27 1.54 2.45
N VAL A 12 -6.25 2.85 2.19
CA VAL A 12 -5.18 3.50 1.45
C VAL A 12 -4.08 3.91 2.42
N PHE A 13 -2.94 3.24 2.35
CA PHE A 13 -1.76 3.61 3.13
C PHE A 13 -1.01 4.79 2.52
N TYR A 14 -0.99 4.88 1.19
CA TYR A 14 -0.33 5.96 0.47
C TYR A 14 -1.00 6.20 -0.88
N LYS A 15 -1.10 7.46 -1.27
CA LYS A 15 -1.51 7.89 -2.61
C LYS A 15 -0.65 9.07 -3.03
N GLY A 16 0.03 8.97 -4.16
CA GLY A 16 0.93 10.02 -4.64
C GLY A 16 1.42 9.81 -6.05
N THR A 17 2.35 10.65 -6.50
CA THR A 17 2.96 10.56 -7.83
C THR A 17 4.35 9.90 -7.80
N LYS A 18 5.01 9.87 -6.64
CA LYS A 18 6.32 9.27 -6.43
C LYS A 18 6.20 7.86 -5.85
N VAL A 19 7.19 7.02 -6.12
CA VAL A 19 7.30 5.68 -5.51
C VAL A 19 7.64 5.87 -4.03
N PRO A 20 6.78 5.45 -3.09
CA PRO A 20 7.08 5.55 -1.68
C PRO A 20 8.04 4.41 -1.25
N ASN A 21 8.73 4.60 -0.12
CA ASN A 21 9.42 3.50 0.54
C ASN A 21 8.41 2.63 1.30
N LEU A 22 8.25 1.37 0.87
CA LEU A 22 7.27 0.44 1.46
C LEU A 22 7.60 0.07 2.91
N TYR A 23 8.88 -0.02 3.27
CA TYR A 23 9.29 -0.27 4.65
C TYR A 23 8.87 0.89 5.57
N LYS A 24 8.97 2.14 5.10
CA LYS A 24 8.51 3.31 5.86
C LYS A 24 7.00 3.27 6.11
N ILE A 25 6.23 2.87 5.10
CA ILE A 25 4.77 2.69 5.24
C ILE A 25 4.47 1.58 6.26
N TYR A 26 5.13 0.43 6.13
CA TYR A 26 4.98 -0.70 7.06
C TYR A 26 5.29 -0.29 8.51
N ALA A 27 6.41 0.39 8.73
CA ALA A 27 6.83 0.86 10.04
C ALA A 27 5.83 1.88 10.62
N SER A 28 5.26 2.77 9.79
CA SER A 28 4.30 3.77 10.24
C SER A 28 2.99 3.19 10.79
N VAL A 29 2.64 1.96 10.40
CA VAL A 29 1.42 1.27 10.85
C VAL A 29 1.73 0.07 11.77
N GLY A 30 2.99 -0.10 12.19
CA GLY A 30 3.40 -1.18 13.10
C GLY A 30 3.12 -2.59 12.57
N GLY A 31 3.16 -2.78 11.24
CA GLY A 31 2.92 -4.09 10.61
C GLY A 31 1.47 -4.59 10.65
N ARG A 32 0.51 -3.75 11.05
CA ARG A 32 -0.93 -4.08 11.00
C ARG A 32 -1.72 -3.00 10.28
N CYS A 33 -2.78 -3.42 9.58
CA CYS A 33 -3.70 -2.48 8.97
C CYS A 33 -4.54 -1.78 10.06
N PRO A 34 -4.52 -0.44 10.15
CA PRO A 34 -5.26 0.29 11.20
C PRO A 34 -6.78 0.16 11.05
N ARG A 35 -7.27 -0.19 9.86
CA ARG A 35 -8.71 -0.32 9.58
C ARG A 35 -9.28 -1.72 9.83
N CYS A 36 -8.54 -2.78 9.51
CA CYS A 36 -9.07 -4.15 9.60
C CYS A 36 -8.26 -5.07 10.52
N GLY A 37 -7.21 -4.56 11.18
CA GLY A 37 -6.36 -5.31 12.11
C GLY A 37 -5.48 -6.39 11.47
N ARG A 38 -5.58 -6.61 10.15
CA ARG A 38 -4.80 -7.66 9.47
C ARG A 38 -3.32 -7.33 9.50
N GLU A 39 -2.51 -8.34 9.80
CA GLU A 39 -1.07 -8.28 9.61
C GLU A 39 -0.74 -8.06 8.13
N ILE A 40 0.20 -7.15 7.87
CA ILE A 40 0.66 -6.82 6.52
C ILE A 40 2.14 -7.16 6.42
N SER A 41 2.61 -7.46 5.20
CA SER A 41 4.04 -7.61 4.93
C SER A 41 4.61 -6.30 4.41
N TRP A 42 5.89 -6.05 4.68
CA TRP A 42 6.62 -4.92 4.08
C TRP A 42 6.85 -5.12 2.58
N VAL A 43 6.78 -6.37 2.11
CA VAL A 43 6.78 -6.72 0.69
C VAL A 43 5.33 -6.73 0.17
N PRO A 44 5.03 -6.05 -0.94
CA PRO A 44 3.68 -5.99 -1.49
C PRO A 44 3.28 -7.36 -2.05
N VAL A 45 2.07 -7.80 -1.75
CA VAL A 45 1.55 -9.11 -2.15
C VAL A 45 1.09 -9.13 -3.62
N ASP A 46 0.75 -7.97 -4.18
CA ASP A 46 0.28 -7.81 -5.56
C ASP A 46 0.64 -6.41 -6.06
N VAL A 47 1.02 -6.30 -7.34
CA VAL A 47 1.38 -5.03 -7.99
C VAL A 47 0.62 -4.90 -9.30
N LYS A 48 -0.27 -3.90 -9.38
CA LYS A 48 -1.05 -3.61 -10.60
C LYS A 48 -0.53 -2.37 -11.30
N VAL A 49 -0.04 -2.53 -12.52
CA VAL A 49 0.41 -1.43 -13.38
C VAL A 49 -0.67 -1.15 -14.42
N LYS A 50 -1.32 0.01 -14.32
CA LYS A 50 -2.25 0.50 -15.35
C LYS A 50 -1.52 1.50 -16.24
N ARG A 51 -1.34 1.18 -17.52
CA ARG A 51 -0.92 2.18 -18.52
C ARG A 51 -2.05 3.19 -18.69
N ARG A 52 -1.75 4.49 -18.64
CA ARG A 52 -2.69 5.50 -19.16
C ARG A 52 -2.72 5.30 -20.68
N ARG A 53 -3.86 4.87 -21.24
CA ARG A 53 -4.09 4.99 -22.69
C ARG A 53 -4.13 6.49 -23.03
N LYS A 54 -3.45 6.84 -24.11
CA LYS A 54 -3.29 8.20 -24.63
C LYS A 54 -4.60 8.70 -25.21
#